data_AF-A0A810NJR6-F1
#
_entry.id   AF-A0A810NJR6-F1
#
_cell.length_a   1.000
_cell.length_b   1.000
_cell.length_c   1.000
_cell.angle_alpha   90.00
_cell.angle_beta   90.00
_cell.angle_gamma   90.00
#
_symmetry.space_group_name_H-M   'P 1'
#
loop_
_entity.id
_entity.type
_entity.pdbx_description
1 polymer ?
#
loop_
_entity_poly.entity_id
_entity_poly.type
_entity_poly.pdbx_seq_one_letter_code
_entity_poly.pdbx_strand_id
1 'polypeptide(L)'
;MDLSFLREMYEIPGPWASVYIDSTDHTEATAAALKLRWRAARETLLDEGIDEPTLLALEGALAQYRRPRHRHGLAVFAAQGRVHYTETLPEPLCTDSAEMAPLPHVTPLLATRDGRPSAQPPAPGASGVADTLAAFEQRQVEALLLDPVALGRARVWLGDSPADLSASEERVRRMGADRAHPVRAEDALVREAVLQDAELIIVDAGELELSEGVGAVLAR
;
A
#
# COMPACT_ATOMS: atom_id res chain seq x y z
N MET A 1 10.03 9.61 -6.07
CA MET A 1 9.48 9.96 -4.72
C MET A 1 10.29 9.29 -3.62
N ASP A 2 10.55 9.96 -2.48
CA ASP A 2 11.17 9.36 -1.28
C ASP A 2 10.15 8.49 -0.50
N LEU A 3 10.53 7.25 -0.22
CA LEU A 3 9.70 6.26 0.48
C LEU A 3 10.22 5.90 1.89
N SER A 4 11.21 6.62 2.41
CA SER A 4 11.84 6.34 3.70
C SER A 4 10.85 6.23 4.88
N PHE A 5 9.76 7.00 4.85
CA PHE A 5 8.70 6.99 5.86
C PHE A 5 7.96 5.64 5.99
N LEU A 6 8.00 4.78 4.96
CA LEU A 6 7.36 3.45 4.97
C LEU A 6 8.26 2.36 5.56
N ARG A 7 9.55 2.64 5.77
CA ARG A 7 10.52 1.62 6.21
C ARG A 7 10.10 0.96 7.52
N GLU A 8 9.70 1.76 8.50
CA GLU A 8 9.24 1.26 9.81
C GLU A 8 8.03 0.33 9.67
N MET A 9 7.11 0.61 8.74
CA MET A 9 5.95 -0.25 8.49
C MET A 9 6.39 -1.61 7.92
N TYR A 10 7.33 -1.64 6.98
CA TYR A 10 7.76 -2.90 6.38
C TYR A 10 8.67 -3.76 7.27
N GLU A 11 9.12 -3.25 8.41
CA GLU A 11 9.82 -4.03 9.44
C GLU A 11 8.85 -4.82 10.35
N ILE A 12 7.56 -4.46 10.36
CA ILE A 12 6.56 -5.08 11.24
C ILE A 12 5.80 -6.17 10.46
N PRO A 13 5.82 -7.42 10.94
CA PRO A 13 5.00 -8.48 10.37
C PRO A 13 3.51 -8.18 10.51
N GLY A 14 2.75 -8.44 9.45
CA GLY A 14 1.29 -8.34 9.44
C GLY A 14 0.59 -9.41 10.31
N PRO A 15 -0.74 -9.48 10.23
CA PRO A 15 -1.59 -8.75 9.30
C PRO A 15 -1.68 -7.25 9.62
N TRP A 16 -1.85 -6.46 8.58
CA TRP A 16 -2.04 -5.02 8.62
C TRP A 16 -3.52 -4.69 8.39
N ALA A 17 -4.03 -3.75 9.17
CA ALA A 17 -5.27 -3.05 8.88
C ALA A 17 -4.93 -1.71 8.22
N SER A 18 -5.37 -1.55 6.97
CA SER A 18 -5.25 -0.31 6.21
C SER A 18 -6.62 0.33 6.06
N VAL A 19 -6.78 1.55 6.59
CA VAL A 19 -8.06 2.27 6.59
C VAL A 19 -7.91 3.60 5.88
N TYR A 20 -8.77 3.83 4.89
CA TYR A 20 -8.96 5.10 4.22
C TYR A 20 -10.39 5.56 4.45
N ILE A 21 -10.55 6.71 5.10
CA ILE A 21 -11.87 7.20 5.48
C ILE A 21 -11.98 8.69 5.21
N ASP A 22 -13.12 9.10 4.66
CA ASP A 22 -13.49 10.50 4.60
C ASP A 22 -13.72 11.02 6.03
N SER A 23 -12.79 11.87 6.48
CA SER A 23 -12.80 12.50 7.80
C SER A 23 -13.18 13.98 7.75
N THR A 24 -13.73 14.43 6.62
CA THR A 24 -14.29 15.79 6.46
C THR A 24 -15.16 16.13 7.66
N ASP A 25 -15.03 17.33 8.20
CA ASP A 25 -15.86 17.79 9.31
C ASP A 25 -16.39 19.19 9.07
N HIS A 26 -17.71 19.31 8.87
CA HIS A 26 -18.39 20.59 8.72
C HIS A 26 -19.61 20.75 9.65
N THR A 27 -20.05 19.74 10.42
CA THR A 27 -21.22 19.79 11.33
C THR A 27 -21.28 18.60 12.31
N GLU A 28 -22.16 18.65 13.32
CA GLU A 28 -22.52 17.50 14.19
C GLU A 28 -23.03 16.27 13.41
N ALA A 29 -23.73 16.49 12.29
CA ALA A 29 -24.15 15.42 11.38
C ALA A 29 -22.94 14.70 10.74
N THR A 30 -21.82 15.41 10.55
CA THR A 30 -20.58 14.86 10.00
C THR A 30 -19.81 14.03 11.03
N ALA A 31 -19.90 14.37 12.32
CA ALA A 31 -19.36 13.53 13.39
C ALA A 31 -20.12 12.18 13.49
N ALA A 32 -21.44 12.19 13.31
CA ALA A 32 -22.24 10.97 13.24
C ALA A 32 -21.91 10.13 11.99
N ALA A 33 -21.69 10.77 10.84
CA ALA A 33 -21.28 10.09 9.61
C ALA A 33 -19.93 9.36 9.78
N LEU A 34 -18.93 9.99 10.40
CA LEU A 34 -17.66 9.29 10.66
C LEU A 34 -17.83 8.08 11.58
N LYS A 35 -18.68 8.18 12.62
CA LYS A 35 -18.97 7.03 13.50
C LYS A 35 -19.59 5.87 12.72
N LEU A 36 -20.52 6.15 11.80
CA LEU A 36 -21.13 5.13 10.95
C LEU A 36 -20.10 4.49 10.00
N ARG A 37 -19.24 5.30 9.38
CA ARG A 37 -18.15 4.83 8.51
C ARG A 37 -17.16 3.96 9.28
N TRP A 38 -16.71 4.42 10.46
CA TRP A 38 -15.83 3.63 11.32
C TRP A 38 -16.49 2.33 11.76
N ARG A 39 -17.77 2.35 12.14
CA ARG A 39 -18.48 1.13 12.49
C ARG A 39 -18.47 0.11 11.35
N ALA A 40 -18.75 0.54 10.11
CA ALA A 40 -18.69 -0.32 8.94
C ALA A 40 -17.27 -0.86 8.70
N ALA A 41 -16.24 0.00 8.77
CA ALA A 41 -14.84 -0.40 8.65
C ALA A 41 -14.43 -1.42 9.73
N ARG A 42 -14.84 -1.21 10.98
CA ARG A 42 -14.58 -2.12 12.11
C ARG A 42 -15.25 -3.47 11.91
N GLU A 43 -16.50 -3.50 11.44
CA GLU A 43 -17.22 -4.73 11.12
C GLU A 43 -16.47 -5.52 10.01
N THR A 44 -16.07 -4.87 8.92
CA THR A 44 -15.25 -5.51 7.85
C THR A 44 -13.94 -6.08 8.38
N LEU A 45 -13.14 -5.29 9.10
CA LEU A 45 -11.82 -5.73 9.59
C LEU A 45 -11.93 -6.88 10.61
N LEU A 46 -12.98 -6.86 11.43
CA LEU A 46 -13.24 -7.95 12.37
C LEU A 46 -13.59 -9.25 11.64
N ASP A 47 -14.43 -9.17 10.61
CA ASP A 47 -14.80 -10.32 9.77
C ASP A 47 -13.59 -10.88 8.99
N GLU A 48 -12.65 -10.02 8.59
CA GLU A 48 -11.39 -10.42 7.96
C GLU A 48 -10.36 -10.98 8.96
N GLY A 49 -10.58 -10.80 10.27
CA GLY A 49 -9.77 -11.43 11.32
C GLY A 49 -8.70 -10.53 11.95
N ILE A 50 -8.81 -9.20 11.82
CA ILE A 50 -7.98 -8.28 12.61
C ILE A 50 -8.31 -8.43 14.09
N ASP A 51 -7.27 -8.40 14.93
CA ASP A 51 -7.42 -8.54 16.37
C ASP A 51 -8.06 -7.31 17.02
N GLU A 52 -8.81 -7.55 18.11
CA GLU A 52 -9.50 -6.50 18.87
C GLU A 52 -8.56 -5.40 19.38
N PRO A 53 -7.34 -5.68 19.89
CA PRO A 53 -6.37 -4.63 20.23
C PRO A 53 -6.07 -3.65 19.09
N THR A 54 -5.95 -4.16 17.85
CA THR A 54 -5.68 -3.34 16.67
C THR A 54 -6.90 -2.48 16.31
N LEU A 55 -8.11 -3.03 16.42
CA LEU A 55 -9.36 -2.27 16.24
C LEU A 55 -9.49 -1.14 17.27
N LEU A 56 -9.16 -1.41 18.54
CA LEU A 56 -9.18 -0.41 19.61
C LEU A 56 -8.14 0.70 19.37
N ALA A 57 -6.96 0.35 18.87
CA ALA A 57 -5.93 1.33 18.51
C ALA A 57 -6.40 2.25 17.39
N LEU A 58 -7.04 1.70 16.35
CA LEU A 58 -7.64 2.47 15.26
C LEU A 58 -8.75 3.39 15.76
N GLU A 59 -9.66 2.89 16.59
CA GLU A 59 -10.74 3.70 17.18
C GLU A 59 -10.18 4.87 18.01
N GLY A 60 -9.15 4.61 18.82
CA GLY A 60 -8.46 5.62 19.60
C GLY A 60 -7.82 6.70 18.73
N ALA A 61 -7.14 6.32 17.65
CA ALA A 61 -6.53 7.25 16.71
C ALA A 61 -7.58 8.13 16.01
N LEU A 62 -8.67 7.53 15.52
CA LEU A 62 -9.77 8.25 14.87
C LEU A 62 -10.49 9.21 15.82
N ALA A 63 -10.63 8.84 17.10
CA ALA A 63 -11.24 9.69 18.12
C ALA A 63 -10.37 10.90 18.50
N GLN A 64 -9.04 10.74 18.48
CA GLN A 64 -8.09 11.79 18.84
C GLN A 64 -7.70 12.68 17.65
N TYR A 65 -7.99 12.25 16.43
CA TYR A 65 -7.61 12.95 15.22
C TYR A 65 -8.28 14.34 15.12
N ARG A 66 -7.46 15.39 15.10
CA ARG A 66 -7.91 16.79 14.95
C ARG A 66 -8.25 17.05 13.50
N ARG A 67 -9.53 17.32 13.22
CA ARG A 67 -10.06 17.43 11.87
C ARG A 67 -9.84 18.83 11.29
N PRO A 68 -9.16 18.95 10.13
CA PRO A 68 -9.17 20.17 9.34
C PRO A 68 -10.59 20.66 9.03
N ARG A 69 -10.73 21.99 8.93
CA ARG A 69 -12.01 22.66 8.59
C ARG A 69 -12.39 22.58 7.11
N HIS A 70 -11.65 21.84 6.29
CA HIS A 70 -11.91 21.60 4.87
C HIS A 70 -12.12 20.10 4.62
N ARG A 71 -12.65 19.73 3.44
CA ARG A 71 -12.81 18.33 3.03
C ARG A 71 -11.44 17.65 2.95
N HIS A 72 -11.27 16.50 3.60
CA HIS A 72 -9.99 15.78 3.64
C HIS A 72 -10.23 14.30 3.95
N GLY A 73 -9.35 13.45 3.43
CA GLY A 73 -9.31 12.04 3.79
C GLY A 73 -8.37 11.79 4.96
N LEU A 74 -8.43 10.58 5.51
CA LEU A 74 -7.50 10.09 6.50
C LEU A 74 -7.07 8.68 6.12
N ALA A 75 -5.76 8.47 6.02
CA ALA A 75 -5.14 7.15 5.91
C ALA A 75 -4.60 6.74 7.29
N VAL A 76 -4.97 5.55 7.76
CA VAL A 76 -4.50 5.00 9.04
C VAL A 76 -4.03 3.56 8.83
N PHE A 77 -2.85 3.24 9.35
CA PHE A 77 -2.24 1.92 9.23
C PHE A 77 -1.93 1.37 10.61
N ALA A 78 -2.46 0.20 10.92
CA ALA A 78 -2.31 -0.43 12.22
C ALA A 78 -1.96 -1.91 12.10
N ALA A 79 -1.14 -2.38 13.03
CA ALA A 79 -0.78 -3.78 13.19
C ALA A 79 -0.38 -4.02 14.65
N GLN A 80 -0.61 -5.23 15.16
CA GLN A 80 -0.15 -5.67 16.48
C GLN A 80 -0.62 -4.75 17.63
N GLY A 81 -1.89 -4.32 17.58
CA GLY A 81 -2.50 -3.50 18.64
C GLY A 81 -2.05 -2.03 18.65
N ARG A 82 -1.43 -1.54 17.58
CA ARG A 82 -0.87 -0.19 17.50
C ARG A 82 -1.12 0.44 16.14
N VAL A 83 -1.38 1.74 16.13
CA VAL A 83 -1.32 2.57 14.91
C VAL A 83 0.14 2.96 14.70
N HIS A 84 0.68 2.62 13.54
CA HIS A 84 2.06 2.93 13.17
C HIS A 84 2.15 4.13 12.25
N TYR A 85 1.10 4.41 11.47
CA TYR A 85 1.08 5.55 10.57
C TYR A 85 -0.31 6.18 10.47
N THR A 86 -0.35 7.51 10.37
CA THR A 86 -1.58 8.30 10.17
C THR A 86 -1.26 9.51 9.32
N GLU A 87 -2.00 9.73 8.25
CA GLU A 87 -1.81 10.86 7.35
C GLU A 87 -3.12 11.46 6.88
N THR A 88 -3.17 12.80 6.90
CA THR A 88 -4.23 13.59 6.29
C THR A 88 -4.05 13.61 4.79
N LEU A 89 -5.06 13.14 4.05
CA LEU A 89 -5.09 13.26 2.60
C LEU A 89 -5.70 14.62 2.20
N PRO A 90 -5.19 15.29 1.15
CA PRO A 90 -5.73 16.58 0.71
C PRO A 90 -7.21 16.48 0.33
N GLU A 91 -7.63 15.34 -0.23
CA GLU A 91 -9.02 14.99 -0.49
C GLU A 91 -9.30 13.55 -0.06
N PRO A 92 -10.55 13.22 0.33
CA PRO A 92 -10.93 11.82 0.53
C PRO A 92 -10.82 11.03 -0.76
N LEU A 93 -10.44 9.75 -0.63
CA LEU A 93 -10.56 8.81 -1.74
C LEU A 93 -12.05 8.67 -2.14
N CYS A 94 -12.30 8.23 -3.38
CA CYS A 94 -13.66 8.09 -3.90
C CYS A 94 -14.53 7.13 -3.07
N THR A 95 -13.91 6.20 -2.36
CA THR A 95 -14.58 5.18 -1.55
C THR A 95 -13.82 5.01 -0.23
N ASP A 96 -14.55 5.03 0.89
CA ASP A 96 -14.00 4.61 2.18
C ASP A 96 -13.61 3.13 2.09
N SER A 97 -12.42 2.77 2.55
CA SER A 97 -11.94 1.39 2.53
C SER A 97 -11.30 1.00 3.86
N ALA A 98 -11.46 -0.28 4.20
CA ALA A 98 -10.78 -0.92 5.30
C ALA A 98 -10.44 -2.35 4.84
N GLU A 99 -9.16 -2.70 4.84
CA GLU A 99 -8.67 -3.98 4.33
C GLU A 99 -7.62 -4.56 5.28
N MET A 100 -7.75 -5.85 5.56
CA MET A 100 -6.73 -6.70 6.15
C MET A 100 -5.88 -7.34 5.07
N ALA A 101 -4.57 -7.19 5.16
CA ALA A 101 -3.64 -7.87 4.28
C ALA A 101 -2.31 -8.19 5.01
N PRO A 102 -1.50 -9.13 4.50
CA PRO A 102 -0.17 -9.38 5.04
C PRO A 102 0.77 -8.15 4.98
N LEU A 103 0.51 -7.23 4.05
CA LEU A 103 1.26 -5.99 3.84
C LEU A 103 0.32 -4.78 4.00
N PRO A 104 0.82 -3.62 4.44
CA PRO A 104 0.02 -2.41 4.45
C PRO A 104 -0.34 -1.99 3.02
N HIS A 105 -1.62 -1.68 2.78
CA HIS A 105 -2.10 -1.22 1.48
C HIS A 105 -1.82 0.27 1.29
N VAL A 106 -0.59 0.62 0.94
CA VAL A 106 -0.08 2.02 0.91
C VAL A 106 -0.25 2.69 -0.46
N THR A 107 -0.51 1.92 -1.51
CA THR A 107 -0.56 2.43 -2.88
C THR A 107 -1.58 3.57 -3.07
N PRO A 108 -2.80 3.51 -2.51
CA PRO A 108 -3.73 4.64 -2.60
C PRO A 108 -3.22 5.92 -1.93
N LEU A 109 -2.43 5.79 -0.86
CA LEU A 109 -1.80 6.94 -0.20
C LEU A 109 -0.75 7.57 -1.13
N LEU A 110 0.12 6.74 -1.71
CA LEU A 110 1.21 7.20 -2.57
C LEU A 110 0.70 7.89 -3.84
N ALA A 111 -0.42 7.43 -4.40
CA ALA A 111 -1.07 8.06 -5.55
C ALA A 111 -1.61 9.47 -5.27
N THR A 112 -1.89 9.81 -4.00
CA THR A 112 -2.32 11.18 -3.62
C THR A 112 -1.16 12.15 -3.43
N ARG A 113 0.06 11.64 -3.29
CA ARG A 113 1.25 12.47 -3.11
C ARG A 113 1.79 12.90 -4.46
N ASP A 114 2.40 14.09 -4.50
CA ASP A 114 3.08 14.59 -5.70
C ASP A 114 4.31 13.70 -6.00
N GLY A 115 4.07 12.63 -6.75
CA GLY A 115 5.07 11.68 -7.25
C GLY A 115 5.28 11.74 -8.75
N ARG A 116 4.59 12.66 -9.43
CA ARG A 116 4.66 12.80 -10.88
C ARG A 116 6.08 13.21 -11.28
N PRO A 117 6.68 12.55 -12.26
CA PRO A 117 7.97 12.98 -12.75
C PRO A 117 7.79 14.35 -13.42
N SER A 118 8.65 15.31 -13.07
CA SER A 118 8.68 16.64 -13.70
C SER A 118 9.19 16.60 -15.15
N ALA A 119 9.69 15.44 -15.58
CA ALA A 119 10.18 15.11 -16.91
C ALA A 119 9.55 13.78 -17.38
N GLN A 120 9.74 13.42 -18.64
CA GLN A 120 9.31 12.11 -19.15
C GLN A 120 9.94 10.98 -18.30
N PRO A 121 9.15 10.02 -17.79
CA PRO A 121 9.69 8.89 -17.06
C PRO A 121 10.72 8.11 -17.92
N PRO A 122 11.80 7.61 -17.31
CA PRO A 122 12.79 6.80 -18.01
C PRO A 122 12.15 5.52 -18.58
N ALA A 123 12.68 5.05 -19.70
CA ALA A 123 12.23 3.77 -20.28
C ALA A 123 12.57 2.61 -19.32
N PRO A 124 11.68 1.61 -19.18
CA PRO A 124 11.92 0.46 -18.33
C PRO A 124 13.03 -0.41 -18.93
N GLY A 125 13.92 -0.91 -18.07
CA GLY A 125 14.83 -2.01 -18.40
C GLY A 125 14.20 -3.39 -18.17
N ALA A 126 13.12 -3.46 -17.38
CA ALA A 126 12.26 -4.63 -17.19
C ALA A 126 10.78 -4.18 -17.11
N SER A 127 9.84 -4.95 -17.65
CA SER A 127 8.42 -4.59 -17.74
C SER A 127 7.53 -5.80 -17.47
N GLY A 128 6.44 -5.63 -16.72
CA GLY A 128 5.61 -6.75 -16.24
C GLY A 128 6.00 -7.21 -14.84
N VAL A 129 5.06 -7.85 -14.14
CA VAL A 129 5.20 -8.17 -12.71
C VAL A 129 6.36 -9.13 -12.47
N ALA A 130 6.45 -10.19 -13.28
CA ALA A 130 7.47 -11.22 -13.13
C ALA A 130 8.89 -10.67 -13.37
N ASP A 131 9.08 -9.88 -14.44
CA ASP A 131 10.39 -9.34 -14.80
C ASP A 131 10.84 -8.25 -13.81
N THR A 132 9.89 -7.44 -13.32
CA THR A 132 10.16 -6.43 -12.28
C THR A 132 10.60 -7.10 -10.97
N LEU A 133 9.91 -8.17 -10.54
CA LEU A 133 10.33 -8.95 -9.37
C LEU A 133 11.71 -9.59 -9.57
N ALA A 134 11.99 -10.14 -10.75
CA ALA A 134 13.30 -10.71 -11.06
C ALA A 134 14.42 -9.65 -11.02
N ALA A 135 14.13 -8.40 -11.40
CA ALA A 135 15.08 -7.29 -11.27
C ALA A 135 15.35 -6.93 -9.79
N PHE A 136 14.31 -6.93 -8.95
CA PHE A 136 14.45 -6.74 -7.50
C PHE A 136 15.23 -7.88 -6.85
N GLU A 137 14.98 -9.15 -7.22
CA GLU A 137 15.75 -10.31 -6.76
C GLU A 137 17.25 -10.14 -7.04
N GLN A 138 17.59 -9.55 -8.20
CA GLN A 138 18.97 -9.30 -8.62
C GLN A 138 19.58 -8.02 -8.02
N ARG A 139 18.81 -7.26 -7.22
CA ARG A 139 19.19 -5.95 -6.67
C ARG A 139 19.63 -4.95 -7.73
N GLN A 140 18.95 -4.98 -8.87
CA GLN A 140 19.27 -4.13 -10.02
C GLN A 140 18.28 -2.98 -10.21
N VAL A 141 17.35 -2.74 -9.29
CA VAL A 141 16.32 -1.71 -9.48
C VAL A 141 16.80 -0.37 -8.93
N GLU A 142 16.90 0.62 -9.82
CA GLU A 142 17.13 2.03 -9.47
C GLU A 142 15.80 2.73 -9.18
N ALA A 143 14.79 2.48 -10.02
CA ALA A 143 13.45 3.03 -9.83
C ALA A 143 12.36 2.02 -10.24
N LEU A 144 11.30 1.95 -9.44
CA LEU A 144 10.05 1.27 -9.74
C LEU A 144 9.10 2.23 -10.47
N LEU A 145 8.63 1.81 -11.65
CA LEU A 145 7.60 2.47 -12.42
C LEU A 145 6.27 1.76 -12.16
N LEU A 146 5.26 2.51 -11.71
CA LEU A 146 3.98 1.94 -11.31
C LEU A 146 2.83 2.75 -11.91
N ASP A 147 1.98 2.10 -12.70
CA ASP A 147 0.63 2.56 -13.03
C ASP A 147 -0.37 1.73 -12.20
N PRO A 148 -0.87 2.27 -11.08
CA PRO A 148 -1.79 1.55 -10.20
C PRO A 148 -3.10 1.15 -10.89
N VAL A 149 -3.54 1.91 -11.89
CA VAL A 149 -4.79 1.64 -12.62
C VAL A 149 -4.60 0.46 -13.56
N ALA A 150 -3.51 0.43 -14.32
CA ALA A 150 -3.20 -0.65 -15.25
C ALA A 150 -2.81 -1.96 -14.53
N LEU A 151 -2.12 -1.87 -13.39
CA LEU A 151 -1.77 -3.04 -12.57
C LEU A 151 -3.02 -3.69 -11.93
N GLY A 152 -4.03 -2.88 -11.62
CA GLY A 152 -5.36 -3.32 -11.26
C GLY A 152 -5.39 -4.27 -10.06
N ARG A 153 -5.84 -5.51 -10.27
CA ARG A 153 -5.94 -6.53 -9.21
C ARG A 153 -4.85 -7.60 -9.28
N ALA A 154 -3.72 -7.30 -9.91
CA ALA A 154 -2.60 -8.25 -9.97
C ALA A 154 -2.21 -8.76 -8.57
N ARG A 155 -1.80 -10.03 -8.53
CA ARG A 155 -1.43 -10.73 -7.30
C ARG A 155 -0.05 -11.36 -7.46
N VAL A 156 0.68 -11.38 -6.38
CA VAL A 156 1.95 -12.10 -6.21
C VAL A 156 1.86 -12.92 -4.94
N TRP A 157 2.82 -13.81 -4.71
CA TRP A 157 2.82 -14.76 -3.62
C TRP A 157 3.92 -14.40 -2.65
N LEU A 158 3.55 -14.28 -1.37
CA LEU A 158 4.46 -14.04 -0.25
C LEU A 158 4.52 -15.28 0.64
N GLY A 159 5.72 -15.77 0.92
CA GLY A 159 5.99 -16.90 1.80
C GLY A 159 6.15 -16.50 3.27
N ASP A 160 6.88 -17.33 4.02
CA ASP A 160 7.06 -17.16 5.47
C ASP A 160 8.14 -16.11 5.80
N SER A 161 9.12 -15.93 4.91
CA SER A 161 10.10 -14.86 4.98
C SER A 161 9.69 -13.68 4.08
N PRO A 162 10.01 -12.42 4.45
CA PRO A 162 9.83 -11.28 3.56
C PRO A 162 10.49 -11.46 2.18
N ALA A 163 11.60 -12.21 2.11
CA ALA A 163 12.32 -12.50 0.87
C ALA A 163 11.64 -13.56 -0.01
N ASP A 164 10.66 -14.29 0.51
CA ASP A 164 9.93 -15.33 -0.23
C ASP A 164 8.82 -14.70 -1.09
N LEU A 165 9.19 -13.83 -2.03
CA LEU A 165 8.26 -13.11 -2.89
C LEU A 165 8.38 -13.59 -4.35
N SER A 166 7.26 -13.94 -4.99
CA SER A 166 7.26 -14.30 -6.40
C SER A 166 5.92 -14.10 -7.10
N ALA A 167 5.94 -13.93 -8.42
CA ALA A 167 4.75 -14.03 -9.26
C ALA A 167 4.11 -15.45 -9.28
N SER A 168 4.80 -16.49 -8.79
CA SER A 168 4.34 -17.88 -8.81
C SER A 168 4.33 -18.51 -7.41
N GLU A 169 3.18 -19.07 -7.00
CA GLU A 169 3.07 -19.85 -5.76
C GLU A 169 4.07 -21.00 -5.75
N GLU A 170 4.18 -21.72 -6.86
CA GLU A 170 5.08 -22.86 -7.01
C GLU A 170 6.54 -22.45 -6.78
N ARG A 171 6.93 -21.24 -7.22
CA ARG A 171 8.27 -20.72 -6.94
C ARG A 171 8.46 -20.46 -5.45
N VAL A 172 7.50 -19.82 -4.78
CA VAL A 172 7.56 -19.58 -3.32
C VAL A 172 7.69 -20.91 -2.55
N ARG A 173 6.93 -21.94 -2.94
CA ARG A 173 7.04 -23.30 -2.36
C ARG A 173 8.43 -23.92 -2.59
N ARG A 174 9.00 -23.77 -3.79
CA ARG A 174 10.36 -24.24 -4.11
C ARG A 174 11.45 -23.52 -3.33
N MET A 175 11.21 -22.29 -2.89
CA MET A 175 12.12 -21.55 -2.00
C MET A 175 12.08 -22.07 -0.55
N GLY A 176 11.15 -22.97 -0.22
CA GLY A 176 11.07 -23.63 1.08
C GLY A 176 9.99 -23.09 2.01
N ALA A 177 9.12 -22.19 1.53
CA ALA A 177 8.03 -21.66 2.33
C ALA A 177 6.95 -22.74 2.57
N ASP A 178 6.57 -22.91 3.83
CA ASP A 178 5.47 -23.77 4.27
C ASP A 178 4.12 -23.18 3.90
N ARG A 179 4.05 -21.85 3.82
CA ARG A 179 2.85 -21.11 3.39
C ARG A 179 3.18 -20.19 2.23
N ALA A 180 2.18 -19.96 1.40
CA ALA A 180 2.24 -18.99 0.32
C ALA A 180 0.90 -18.26 0.31
N HIS A 181 0.94 -16.96 0.56
CA HIS A 181 -0.24 -16.11 0.65
C HIS A 181 -0.29 -15.18 -0.55
N PRO A 182 -1.42 -15.11 -1.28
CA PRO A 182 -1.58 -14.13 -2.33
C PRO A 182 -1.66 -12.73 -1.70
N VAL A 183 -0.82 -11.82 -2.18
CA VAL A 183 -0.82 -10.40 -1.80
C VAL A 183 -0.96 -9.54 -3.05
N ARG A 184 -1.37 -8.29 -2.89
CA ARG A 184 -1.44 -7.33 -3.99
C ARG A 184 -0.05 -7.09 -4.55
N ALA A 185 0.07 -7.12 -5.89
CA ALA A 185 1.34 -6.88 -6.55
C ALA A 185 1.88 -5.49 -6.22
N GLU A 186 1.03 -4.46 -6.24
CA GLU A 186 1.39 -3.07 -5.94
C GLU A 186 2.07 -2.90 -4.57
N ASP A 187 1.47 -3.44 -3.50
CA ASP A 187 2.01 -3.26 -2.15
C ASP A 187 3.28 -4.08 -1.92
N ALA A 188 3.40 -5.24 -2.57
CA ALA A 188 4.61 -6.05 -2.54
C ALA A 188 5.77 -5.39 -3.29
N LEU A 189 5.50 -4.83 -4.47
CA LEU A 189 6.52 -4.12 -5.27
C LEU A 189 6.96 -2.82 -4.60
N VAL A 190 6.04 -2.06 -4.00
CA VAL A 190 6.37 -0.88 -3.20
C VAL A 190 7.24 -1.26 -2.00
N ARG A 191 6.94 -2.38 -1.32
CA ARG A 191 7.81 -2.89 -0.27
C ARG A 191 9.22 -3.17 -0.78
N GLU A 192 9.37 -3.86 -1.91
CA GLU A 192 10.69 -4.13 -2.49
C GLU A 192 11.43 -2.83 -2.82
N ALA A 193 10.74 -1.83 -3.36
CA ALA A 193 11.32 -0.51 -3.61
C ALA A 193 11.84 0.14 -2.31
N VAL A 194 11.06 0.11 -1.23
CA VAL A 194 11.48 0.63 0.08
C VAL A 194 12.70 -0.11 0.63
N LEU A 195 12.68 -1.44 0.60
CA LEU A 195 13.75 -2.25 1.16
C LEU A 195 15.08 -2.12 0.42
N GLN A 196 15.03 -1.74 -0.86
CA GLN A 196 16.21 -1.56 -1.71
C GLN A 196 16.57 -0.09 -1.96
N ASP A 197 15.89 0.84 -1.28
CA ASP A 197 16.05 2.29 -1.48
C ASP A 197 15.88 2.72 -2.96
N ALA A 198 15.02 2.01 -3.69
CA ALA A 198 14.67 2.34 -5.06
C ALA A 198 13.65 3.48 -5.09
N GLU A 199 13.78 4.37 -6.07
CA GLU A 199 12.81 5.43 -6.27
C GLU A 199 11.46 4.86 -6.75
N LEU A 200 10.34 5.40 -6.28
CA LEU A 200 9.03 5.15 -6.90
C LEU A 200 8.62 6.31 -7.79
N ILE A 201 8.18 5.97 -9.00
CA ILE A 201 7.59 6.86 -10.00
C ILE A 201 6.20 6.34 -10.34
N ILE A 202 5.18 7.13 -10.01
CA ILE A 202 3.80 6.85 -10.43
C ILE A 202 3.64 7.36 -11.87
N VAL A 203 3.14 6.48 -12.74
CA VAL A 203 2.95 6.73 -14.17
C VAL A 203 1.45 6.81 -14.45
N ASP A 204 1.02 7.89 -15.12
CA ASP A 204 -0.38 8.03 -15.56
C ASP A 204 -0.62 7.29 -16.89
N ALA A 205 -1.86 6.87 -17.11
CA ALA A 205 -2.25 6.13 -18.30
C ALA A 205 -1.89 6.90 -19.59
N GLY A 206 -1.06 6.29 -20.43
CA GLY A 206 -0.63 6.85 -21.72
C GLY A 206 0.69 7.63 -21.69
N GLU A 207 1.32 7.84 -20.53
CA GLU A 207 2.65 8.46 -20.43
C GLU A 207 3.78 7.49 -20.80
N LEU A 208 3.60 6.20 -20.50
CA LEU A 208 4.55 5.14 -20.77
C LEU A 208 3.82 3.79 -20.88
N GLU A 209 4.13 3.01 -21.90
CA GLU A 209 3.58 1.65 -22.02
C GLU A 209 4.35 0.70 -21.09
N LEU A 210 3.68 0.26 -20.03
CA LEU A 210 4.17 -0.75 -19.10
C LEU A 210 3.35 -2.03 -19.26
N SER A 211 4.02 -3.17 -19.47
CA SER A 211 3.37 -4.47 -19.41
C SER A 211 2.79 -4.67 -18.00
N GLU A 212 1.50 -5.01 -17.93
CA GLU A 212 0.77 -5.16 -16.66
C GLU A 212 0.82 -3.91 -15.75
N GLY A 213 1.11 -2.73 -16.29
CA GLY A 213 1.16 -1.49 -15.50
C GLY A 213 2.38 -1.35 -14.57
N VAL A 214 3.44 -2.15 -14.77
CA VAL A 214 4.65 -2.08 -13.93
C VAL A 214 5.93 -2.21 -14.75
N GLY A 215 7.00 -1.56 -14.30
CA GLY A 215 8.35 -1.81 -14.78
C GLY A 215 9.43 -1.37 -13.80
N ALA A 216 10.68 -1.68 -14.12
CA ALA A 216 11.85 -1.23 -13.36
C ALA A 216 12.85 -0.54 -14.29
N VAL A 217 13.41 0.55 -13.80
CA VAL A 217 14.66 1.14 -14.31
C VAL A 217 15.80 0.39 -13.65
N LEU A 218 16.75 -0.07 -14.47
CA LEU A 218 17.87 -0.86 -13.97
C LEU A 218 19.07 0.03 -13.66
N ALA A 219 19.71 -0.21 -12.52
CA ALA A 219 20.97 0.39 -12.14
C ALA A 219 22.07 0.01 -13.15
N ARG A 220 22.95 0.97 -13.47
CA ARG A 220 24.07 0.78 -14.40
C ARG A 220 25.27 0.09 -13.78
#